data_AF-A0A9E1XPJ8-F1
#
_entry.id   AF-A0A9E1XPJ8-F1
#
_cell.length_a   1.000
_cell.length_b   1.000
_cell.length_c   1.000
_cell.angle_alpha   90.00
_cell.angle_beta   90.00
_cell.angle_gamma   90.00
#
_symmetry.space_group_name_H-M   'P 1'
#
loop_
_entity.id
_entity.type
_entity.pdbx_description
1 polymer ?
#
loop_
_entity_poly.entity_id
_entity_poly.type
_entity_poly.pdbx_seq_one_letter_code
_entity_poly.pdbx_strand_id
1 'polypeptide(L)'
;MTTRVLVLVGLVGVMVWGAEPLPDTVAAYRGRYEALKGRLDGKRDQAIGKAVGVYRGELELLLTNVRQQGKLDYVVAIQGELKRLETDPTAPKKPAARSMMHLRRAQGGARVAEDQALEAHGKGLAELRKGYSSSLRSLEKRLVAANEIEEAKLARAERAKIPKPVKKGKAEPREKPKE
;
A
#
# COMPACT_ATOMS: atom_id res chain seq x y z
N MET A 1 6.49 -33.48 -2.58
CA MET A 1 7.37 -32.65 -1.75
C MET A 1 6.97 -31.19 -1.94
N THR A 2 6.27 -30.62 -0.97
CA THR A 2 5.69 -29.27 -1.05
C THR A 2 6.56 -28.28 -0.29
N THR A 3 7.42 -27.58 -1.02
CA THR A 3 8.29 -26.53 -0.48
C THR A 3 7.45 -25.29 -0.17
N ARG A 4 7.06 -25.13 1.10
CA ARG A 4 6.46 -23.90 1.61
C ARG A 4 7.57 -22.84 1.69
N VAL A 5 7.62 -21.93 0.73
CA VAL A 5 8.46 -20.73 0.81
C VAL A 5 7.81 -19.77 1.81
N LEU A 6 8.29 -19.83 3.04
CA LEU A 6 8.05 -18.84 4.09
C LEU A 6 8.74 -17.53 3.67
N VAL A 7 7.98 -16.61 3.09
CA VAL A 7 8.44 -15.22 2.93
C VAL A 7 8.33 -14.55 4.30
N LEU A 8 9.40 -14.70 5.08
CA LEU A 8 9.62 -13.96 6.31
C LEU A 8 9.86 -12.49 5.93
N VAL A 9 8.80 -11.70 5.99
CA VAL A 9 8.87 -10.24 5.94
C VAL A 9 9.60 -9.79 7.20
N GLY A 10 10.90 -9.56 7.05
CA GLY A 10 11.77 -8.96 8.06
C GLY A 10 11.26 -7.56 8.42
N LEU A 11 10.40 -7.50 9.42
CA LEU A 11 9.85 -6.30 10.01
C LEU A 11 10.42 -6.17 11.43
N VAL A 12 11.74 -5.97 11.53
CA VAL A 12 12.40 -5.69 12.80
C VAL A 12 13.51 -4.66 12.59
N GLY A 13 13.36 -3.52 13.28
CA GLY A 13 14.49 -2.83 13.89
C GLY A 13 15.26 -1.83 13.03
N VAL A 14 14.62 -0.74 12.59
CA VAL A 14 15.39 0.51 12.45
C VAL A 14 15.50 1.12 13.86
N MET A 15 16.45 0.60 14.64
CA MET A 15 16.95 1.30 15.82
C MET A 15 17.64 2.58 15.31
N VAL A 16 16.98 3.71 15.51
CA VAL A 16 17.56 5.04 15.36
C VAL A 16 18.45 5.28 16.58
N TRP A 17 19.69 4.78 16.52
CA TRP A 17 20.78 5.24 17.39
C TRP A 17 21.62 6.21 16.55
N GLY A 18 21.60 7.49 16.91
CA GLY A 18 22.48 8.51 16.32
C GLY A 18 21.82 9.72 15.67
N ALA A 19 20.50 9.94 15.84
CA ALA A 19 19.94 11.23 15.44
C ALA A 19 20.16 12.24 16.57
N GLU A 20 21.01 13.24 16.31
CA GLU A 20 21.07 14.49 17.10
C GLU A 20 19.64 14.92 17.49
N PRO A 21 19.45 15.48 18.71
CA PRO A 21 18.15 16.01 19.10
C PRO A 21 17.74 17.01 18.02
N LEU A 22 16.65 16.70 17.31
CA LEU A 22 16.15 17.65 16.33
C LEU A 22 15.84 18.97 17.04
N PRO A 23 15.97 20.10 16.34
CA PRO A 23 15.39 21.34 16.81
C PRO A 23 13.91 21.10 17.10
N ASP A 24 13.45 21.56 18.28
CA ASP A 24 12.08 21.39 18.79
C ASP A 24 11.08 22.30 18.06
N THR A 25 11.06 22.21 16.74
CA THR A 25 10.22 23.04 15.88
C THR A 25 9.24 22.18 15.13
N VAL A 26 8.06 22.74 14.85
CA VAL A 26 7.03 22.08 14.03
C VAL A 26 7.61 21.65 12.66
N ALA A 27 8.49 22.45 12.08
CA ALA A 27 9.14 22.16 10.79
C ALA A 27 9.98 20.87 10.83
N ALA A 28 10.72 20.63 11.92
CA ALA A 28 11.55 19.43 12.08
C ALA A 28 10.70 18.16 12.19
N TYR A 29 9.61 18.22 12.96
CA TYR A 29 8.66 17.11 13.07
C TYR A 29 7.94 16.84 11.73
N ARG A 30 7.56 17.89 11.01
CA ARG A 30 6.96 17.78 9.66
C ARG A 30 7.94 17.14 8.67
N GLY A 31 9.20 17.56 8.67
CA GLY A 31 10.25 17.00 7.81
C GLY A 31 10.44 15.50 8.04
N ARG A 32 10.52 15.06 9.30
CA ARG A 32 10.57 13.62 9.63
C ARG A 32 9.32 12.87 9.17
N TYR A 33 8.14 13.45 9.36
CA TYR A 33 6.89 12.84 8.93
C TYR A 33 6.85 12.64 7.41
N GLU A 34 7.17 13.67 6.61
CA GLU A 34 7.17 13.56 5.15
C GLU A 34 8.25 12.59 4.65
N ALA A 35 9.43 12.55 5.27
CA ALA A 35 10.46 11.57 4.93
C ALA A 35 10.01 10.12 5.19
N LEU A 36 9.38 9.86 6.33
CA LEU A 36 8.85 8.54 6.66
C LEU A 36 7.67 8.15 5.76
N LYS A 37 6.80 9.11 5.44
CA LYS A 37 5.70 8.93 4.50
C LYS A 37 6.22 8.58 3.10
N GLY A 38 7.22 9.32 2.59
CA GLY A 38 7.85 9.02 1.31
C GLY A 38 8.48 7.62 1.27
N ARG A 39 9.07 7.15 2.38
CA ARG A 39 9.54 5.76 2.49
C ARG A 39 8.41 4.73 2.44
N LEU A 40 7.26 5.02 3.07
CA LEU A 40 6.07 4.15 2.98
C LEU A 40 5.51 4.11 1.57
N ASP A 41 5.40 5.26 0.91
CA ASP A 41 4.95 5.38 -0.48
C ASP A 41 5.86 4.58 -1.41
N GLY A 42 7.18 4.73 -1.28
CA GLY A 42 8.15 3.94 -2.07
C GLY A 42 8.06 2.44 -1.83
N LYS A 43 7.81 1.98 -0.59
CA LYS A 43 7.59 0.56 -0.30
C LYS A 43 6.33 0.02 -0.96
N ARG A 44 5.24 0.79 -0.94
CA ARG A 44 3.99 0.44 -1.63
C ARG A 44 4.24 0.31 -3.13
N ASP A 45 4.88 1.29 -3.74
CA ASP A 45 5.12 1.32 -5.19
C ASP A 45 6.03 0.17 -5.62
N GLN A 46 7.05 -0.15 -4.83
CA GLN A 46 7.88 -1.33 -5.07
C GLN A 46 7.09 -2.64 -4.97
N ALA A 47 6.19 -2.77 -3.99
CA ALA A 47 5.37 -3.96 -3.82
C ALA A 47 4.38 -4.13 -4.98
N ILE A 48 3.71 -3.06 -5.40
CA ILE A 48 2.82 -3.06 -6.57
C ILE A 48 3.61 -3.38 -7.83
N GLY A 49 4.76 -2.73 -8.06
CA GLY A 49 5.62 -3.00 -9.22
C GLY A 49 6.08 -4.46 -9.29
N LYS A 50 6.40 -5.08 -8.15
CA LYS A 50 6.71 -6.52 -8.08
C LYS A 50 5.50 -7.39 -8.45
N ALA A 51 4.31 -7.06 -7.94
CA ALA A 51 3.09 -7.79 -8.27
C ALA A 51 2.78 -7.73 -9.77
N VAL A 52 2.92 -6.55 -10.38
CA VAL A 52 2.74 -6.32 -11.82
C VAL A 52 3.79 -7.10 -12.64
N GLY A 53 5.05 -7.11 -12.19
CA GLY A 53 6.12 -7.86 -12.84
C GLY A 53 5.86 -9.38 -12.85
N VAL A 54 5.46 -9.95 -11.70
CA VAL A 54 5.05 -11.36 -11.61
C VAL A 54 3.86 -11.63 -12.52
N TYR A 55 2.86 -10.76 -12.50
CA TYR A 55 1.66 -10.91 -13.31
C TYR A 55 1.97 -10.92 -14.82
N ARG A 56 2.80 -9.98 -15.30
CA ARG A 56 3.27 -9.97 -16.69
C ARG A 56 3.99 -11.27 -17.06
N GLY A 57 4.89 -11.75 -16.21
CA GLY A 57 5.60 -13.02 -16.44
C GLY A 57 4.66 -14.21 -16.53
N GLU A 58 3.62 -14.27 -15.67
CA GLU A 58 2.59 -15.32 -15.78
C GLU A 58 1.81 -15.24 -17.09
N LEU A 59 1.49 -14.04 -17.58
CA LEU A 59 0.81 -13.87 -18.87
C LEU A 59 1.68 -14.32 -20.05
N GLU A 60 2.97 -14.01 -20.05
CA GLU A 60 3.90 -14.43 -21.10
C GLU A 60 4.06 -15.97 -21.14
N LEU A 61 4.14 -16.60 -19.97
CA LEU A 61 4.16 -18.06 -19.84
C LEU A 61 2.85 -18.67 -20.35
N LEU A 62 1.70 -18.10 -19.95
CA LEU A 62 0.40 -18.55 -20.44
C LEU A 62 0.29 -18.40 -21.96
N LEU A 63 0.72 -17.27 -22.52
CA LEU A 63 0.72 -17.00 -23.95
C LEU A 63 1.51 -18.06 -24.72
N THR A 64 2.69 -18.41 -24.21
CA THR A 64 3.57 -19.42 -24.81
C THR A 64 2.87 -20.78 -24.85
N ASN A 65 2.28 -21.19 -23.73
CA ASN A 65 1.56 -22.47 -23.62
C ASN A 65 0.33 -22.54 -24.52
N VAL A 66 -0.48 -21.47 -24.62
CA VAL A 66 -1.71 -21.51 -25.44
C VAL A 66 -1.41 -21.43 -26.93
N ARG A 67 -0.29 -20.80 -27.33
CA ARG A 67 0.19 -20.80 -28.72
C ARG A 67 0.54 -22.20 -29.19
N GLN A 68 1.27 -22.96 -28.37
CA GLN A 68 1.61 -24.36 -28.66
C GLN A 68 0.37 -25.27 -28.79
N GLN A 69 -0.72 -24.91 -28.11
CA GLN A 69 -2.00 -25.65 -28.16
C GLN A 69 -2.93 -25.21 -29.30
N GLY A 70 -2.57 -24.20 -30.10
CA GLY A 70 -3.41 -23.70 -31.19
C GLY A 70 -4.72 -23.02 -30.75
N LYS A 71 -4.81 -22.54 -29.50
CA LYS A 71 -6.04 -21.94 -28.94
C LYS A 71 -6.12 -20.44 -29.25
N LEU A 72 -6.63 -20.08 -30.43
CA LEU A 72 -6.66 -18.68 -30.91
C LEU A 72 -7.34 -17.71 -29.94
N ASP A 73 -8.53 -18.04 -29.43
CA ASP A 73 -9.27 -17.16 -28.51
C ASP A 73 -8.45 -16.80 -27.27
N TYR A 74 -7.68 -17.77 -26.75
CA TYR A 74 -6.83 -17.57 -25.58
C TYR A 74 -5.62 -16.71 -25.91
N VAL A 75 -5.02 -16.89 -27.08
CA VAL A 75 -3.91 -16.06 -27.57
C VAL A 75 -4.34 -14.59 -27.64
N VAL A 76 -5.49 -14.33 -28.28
CA VAL A 76 -6.03 -12.97 -28.43
C VAL A 76 -6.33 -12.34 -27.07
N ALA A 77 -6.96 -13.09 -26.15
CA ALA A 77 -7.29 -12.58 -24.82
C ALA A 77 -6.03 -12.22 -24.00
N ILE A 78 -5.01 -13.09 -24.00
CA ILE A 78 -3.77 -12.85 -23.25
C ILE A 78 -2.97 -11.70 -23.87
N GLN A 79 -2.91 -11.59 -25.21
CA GLN A 79 -2.28 -10.45 -25.88
C GLN A 79 -3.01 -9.13 -25.57
N GLY A 80 -4.34 -9.15 -25.52
CA GLY A 80 -5.14 -8.00 -25.10
C GLY A 80 -4.83 -7.58 -23.66
N GLU A 81 -4.67 -8.54 -22.76
CA GLU A 81 -4.29 -8.29 -21.37
C GLU A 81 -2.87 -7.73 -21.23
N LEU A 82 -1.90 -8.26 -21.98
CA LEU A 82 -0.53 -7.74 -22.02
C LEU A 82 -0.51 -6.29 -22.53
N LYS A 83 -1.25 -6.00 -23.58
CA LYS A 83 -1.41 -4.63 -24.10
C LYS A 83 -2.08 -3.70 -23.09
N ARG A 84 -3.07 -4.19 -22.35
CA ARG A 84 -3.70 -3.43 -21.25
C ARG A 84 -2.68 -3.09 -20.15
N LEU A 85 -1.79 -4.02 -19.79
CA LEU A 85 -0.75 -3.76 -18.80
C LEU A 85 0.29 -2.71 -19.21
N GLU A 86 0.40 -2.40 -20.50
CA GLU A 86 1.23 -1.30 -20.98
C GLU A 86 0.60 0.07 -20.67
N THR A 87 -0.74 0.15 -20.60
CA THR A 87 -1.48 1.39 -20.37
C THR A 87 -1.98 1.54 -18.93
N ASP A 88 -2.33 0.42 -18.28
CA ASP A 88 -2.81 0.36 -16.91
C ASP A 88 -2.07 -0.76 -16.15
N PRO A 89 -1.02 -0.40 -15.38
CA PRO A 89 -0.16 -1.35 -14.68
C PRO A 89 -0.81 -1.83 -13.37
N THR A 90 -2.07 -2.25 -13.42
CA THR A 90 -2.80 -2.86 -12.30
C THR A 90 -3.59 -4.05 -12.79
N ALA A 91 -3.89 -5.01 -11.93
CA ALA A 91 -4.77 -6.12 -12.29
C ALA A 91 -6.22 -5.62 -12.53
N PRO A 92 -6.96 -6.18 -13.49
CA PRO A 92 -8.30 -5.70 -13.80
C PRO A 92 -9.27 -5.97 -12.63
N LYS A 93 -10.11 -4.97 -12.32
CA LYS A 93 -11.12 -5.07 -11.24
C LYS A 93 -12.18 -6.14 -11.47
N LYS A 94 -12.39 -6.57 -12.72
CA LYS A 94 -13.26 -7.70 -13.05
C LYS A 94 -12.39 -8.73 -13.77
N PRO A 95 -12.33 -9.98 -13.29
CA PRO A 95 -11.55 -11.00 -13.96
C PRO A 95 -12.14 -11.32 -15.33
N ALA A 96 -11.31 -11.90 -16.21
CA ALA A 96 -11.70 -12.38 -17.52
C ALA A 96 -12.89 -13.38 -17.44
N ALA A 97 -13.55 -13.58 -18.59
CA ALA A 97 -14.70 -14.48 -18.71
C ALA A 97 -14.41 -15.88 -18.13
N ARG A 98 -15.47 -16.54 -17.61
CA ARG A 98 -15.39 -17.82 -16.87
C ARG A 98 -14.60 -18.91 -17.60
N SER A 99 -14.55 -18.87 -18.93
CA SER A 99 -13.90 -19.86 -19.78
C SER A 99 -12.37 -19.93 -19.65
N MET A 100 -11.68 -18.88 -19.20
CA MET A 100 -10.21 -18.86 -19.12
C MET A 100 -9.69 -18.92 -17.68
N MET A 101 -9.79 -20.10 -17.06
CA MET A 101 -9.46 -20.30 -15.64
C MET A 101 -8.05 -19.84 -15.26
N HIS A 102 -7.04 -20.13 -16.09
CA HIS A 102 -5.65 -19.76 -15.81
C HIS A 102 -5.42 -18.25 -15.81
N LEU A 103 -5.99 -17.55 -16.79
CA LEU A 103 -5.93 -16.08 -16.86
C LEU A 103 -6.59 -15.44 -15.64
N ARG A 104 -7.75 -15.95 -15.22
CA ARG A 104 -8.44 -15.49 -14.01
C ARG A 104 -7.60 -15.69 -12.75
N ARG A 105 -6.88 -16.81 -12.66
CA ARG A 105 -6.00 -17.10 -11.52
C ARG A 105 -4.84 -16.12 -11.46
N ALA A 106 -4.21 -15.82 -12.59
CA ALA A 106 -3.14 -14.83 -12.68
C ALA A 106 -3.64 -13.42 -12.27
N GLN A 107 -4.77 -12.99 -12.83
CA GLN A 107 -5.43 -11.73 -12.47
C GLN A 107 -5.79 -11.67 -10.97
N GLY A 108 -6.32 -12.76 -10.42
CA GLY A 108 -6.68 -12.87 -9.01
C GLY A 108 -5.47 -12.79 -8.09
N GLY A 109 -4.38 -13.48 -8.44
CA GLY A 109 -3.13 -13.45 -7.68
C GLY A 109 -2.51 -12.05 -7.64
N ALA A 110 -2.41 -11.39 -8.80
CA ALA A 110 -1.93 -10.02 -8.94
C ALA A 110 -2.74 -9.04 -8.08
N ARG A 111 -4.07 -9.12 -8.16
CA ARG A 111 -4.96 -8.26 -7.38
C ARG A 111 -4.83 -8.46 -5.87
N VAL A 112 -4.75 -9.71 -5.41
CA VAL A 112 -4.54 -9.98 -3.98
C VAL A 112 -3.23 -9.37 -3.50
N ALA A 113 -2.16 -9.44 -4.30
CA ALA A 113 -0.89 -8.83 -3.95
C ALA A 113 -0.95 -7.30 -3.92
N GLU A 114 -1.64 -6.68 -4.89
CA GLU A 114 -1.90 -5.22 -4.90
C GLU A 114 -2.73 -4.78 -3.68
N ASP A 115 -3.82 -5.48 -3.39
CA ASP A 115 -4.69 -5.21 -2.24
C ASP A 115 -3.92 -5.33 -0.91
N GLN A 116 -3.05 -6.32 -0.78
CA GLN A 116 -2.16 -6.48 0.38
C GLN A 116 -1.16 -5.32 0.51
N ALA A 117 -0.57 -4.87 -0.59
CA ALA A 117 0.34 -3.72 -0.59
C ALA A 117 -0.38 -2.43 -0.16
N LEU A 118 -1.61 -2.22 -0.66
CA LEU A 118 -2.44 -1.08 -0.28
C LEU A 118 -2.90 -1.15 1.18
N GLU A 119 -3.26 -2.34 1.68
CA GLU A 119 -3.65 -2.52 3.08
C GLU A 119 -2.47 -2.26 4.03
N ALA A 120 -1.28 -2.79 3.71
CA ALA A 120 -0.07 -2.56 4.47
C ALA A 120 0.32 -1.08 4.49
N HIS A 121 0.23 -0.40 3.35
CA HIS A 121 0.43 1.05 3.25
C HIS A 121 -0.58 1.83 4.10
N GLY A 122 -1.87 1.49 4.02
CA GLY A 122 -2.93 2.13 4.80
C GLY A 122 -2.71 1.98 6.31
N LYS A 123 -2.32 0.79 6.78
CA LYS A 123 -1.96 0.54 8.19
C LYS A 123 -0.75 1.37 8.62
N GLY A 124 0.34 1.32 7.85
CA GLY A 124 1.56 2.09 8.14
C GLY A 124 1.31 3.59 8.17
N LEU A 125 0.48 4.11 7.26
CA LEU A 125 0.12 5.52 7.22
C LEU A 125 -0.74 5.93 8.43
N ALA A 126 -1.65 5.06 8.88
CA ALA A 126 -2.45 5.30 10.08
C ALA A 126 -1.58 5.35 11.34
N GLU A 127 -0.63 4.44 11.47
CA GLU A 127 0.35 4.43 12.57
C GLU A 127 1.25 5.65 12.55
N LEU A 128 1.78 6.01 11.37
CA LEU A 128 2.62 7.20 11.19
C LEU A 128 1.88 8.48 11.58
N ARG A 129 0.62 8.63 11.16
CA ARG A 129 -0.24 9.77 11.55
C ARG A 129 -0.50 9.82 13.05
N LYS A 130 -0.76 8.67 13.68
CA LYS A 130 -0.95 8.56 15.13
C LYS A 130 0.31 8.99 15.89
N GLY A 131 1.47 8.49 15.47
CA GLY A 131 2.78 8.85 16.03
C GLY A 131 3.05 10.35 15.89
N TYR A 132 2.89 10.89 14.68
CA TYR A 132 3.10 12.33 14.41
C TYR A 132 2.17 13.23 15.25
N SER A 133 0.88 12.88 15.34
CA SER A 133 -0.08 13.61 16.18
C SER A 133 0.29 13.61 17.67
N SER A 134 0.77 12.46 18.17
CA SER A 134 1.25 12.33 19.55
C SER A 134 2.51 13.16 19.82
N SER A 135 3.44 13.16 18.86
CA SER A 135 4.66 13.96 18.92
C SER A 135 4.37 15.46 18.93
N LEU A 136 3.48 15.93 18.05
CA LEU A 136 3.04 17.34 18.04
C LEU A 136 2.32 17.74 19.33
N ARG A 137 1.52 16.85 19.92
CA ARG A 137 0.90 17.08 21.24
C ARG A 137 1.95 17.22 22.35
N SER A 138 3.00 16.40 22.30
CA SER A 138 4.08 16.45 23.30
C SER A 138 4.93 17.70 23.12
N LEU A 139 5.18 18.10 21.89
CA LEU A 139 5.82 19.36 21.54
C LEU A 139 4.99 20.56 22.05
N GLU A 140 3.69 20.62 21.73
CA GLU A 140 2.76 21.65 22.22
C GLU A 140 2.86 21.83 23.74
N LYS A 141 2.82 20.73 24.51
CA LYS A 141 2.92 20.80 25.98
C LYS A 141 4.25 21.37 26.47
N ARG A 142 5.36 20.98 25.84
CA ARG A 142 6.69 21.47 26.23
C ARG A 142 6.87 22.95 25.91
N LEU A 143 6.41 23.38 24.73
CA LEU A 143 6.44 24.80 24.32
C LEU A 143 5.61 25.68 25.27
N VAL A 144 4.42 25.22 25.67
CA VAL A 144 3.61 25.92 26.69
C VAL A 144 4.35 26.02 28.03
N ALA A 145 4.99 24.94 28.48
CA ALA A 145 5.76 24.95 29.74
C ALA A 145 6.99 25.88 29.66
N ALA A 146 7.56 26.06 28.47
CA ALA A 146 8.66 26.98 28.19
C ALA A 146 8.20 28.43 27.91
N ASN A 147 6.90 28.73 28.00
CA ASN A 147 6.30 30.02 27.66
C ASN A 147 6.47 30.44 26.17
N GLU A 148 6.68 29.48 25.27
CA GLU A 148 6.76 29.66 23.81
C GLU A 148 5.36 29.47 23.16
N ILE A 149 4.47 30.43 23.40
CA ILE A 149 3.04 30.29 23.10
C ILE A 149 2.74 30.30 21.59
N GLU A 150 3.46 31.08 20.79
CA GLU A 150 3.22 31.15 19.33
C GLU A 150 3.63 29.85 18.65
N GLU A 151 4.76 29.26 19.04
CA GLU A 151 5.23 27.97 18.58
C GLU A 151 4.26 26.84 19.00
N ALA A 152 3.71 26.92 20.23
CA ALA A 152 2.70 25.98 20.68
C ALA A 152 1.41 26.04 19.83
N LYS A 153 0.98 27.24 19.40
CA LYS A 153 -0.15 27.41 18.48
C LYS A 153 0.15 26.77 17.13
N LEU A 154 1.37 26.91 16.60
CA LEU A 154 1.78 26.25 15.36
C LEU A 154 1.69 24.72 15.48
N ALA A 155 2.17 24.14 16.59
CA ALA A 155 2.09 22.70 16.82
C ALA A 155 0.63 22.19 16.88
N ARG A 156 -0.25 22.98 17.52
CA ARG A 156 -1.70 22.70 17.56
C ARG A 156 -2.34 22.78 16.17
N ALA A 157 -2.05 23.83 15.41
CA ALA A 157 -2.57 24.04 14.06
C ALA A 157 -2.13 22.92 13.12
N GLU A 158 -0.87 22.50 13.19
CA GLU A 158 -0.35 21.39 12.40
C GLU A 158 -1.02 20.07 12.75
N ARG A 159 -1.22 19.78 14.04
CA ARG A 159 -1.94 18.58 14.49
C ARG A 159 -3.37 18.53 13.97
N ALA A 160 -4.04 19.68 13.86
CA ALA A 160 -5.42 19.78 13.37
C ALA A 160 -5.56 19.39 11.89
N LYS A 161 -4.49 19.50 11.09
CA LYS A 161 -4.46 19.08 9.67
C LYS A 161 -4.40 17.57 9.50
N ILE A 162 -4.05 16.81 10.54
CA ILE A 162 -3.88 15.35 10.44
C ILE A 162 -5.27 14.70 10.33
N PRO A 163 -5.53 13.91 9.26
CA PRO A 163 -6.81 13.23 9.09
C PRO A 163 -7.12 12.33 10.28
N LYS A 164 -8.31 12.50 10.87
CA LYS A 164 -8.78 11.62 11.95
C LYS A 164 -9.13 10.25 11.38
N PRO A 165 -8.88 9.15 12.12
CA PRO A 165 -9.35 7.85 11.70
C PRO A 165 -10.88 7.88 11.60
N VAL A 166 -11.41 7.56 10.42
CA VAL A 166 -12.85 7.34 10.24
C VAL A 166 -13.21 6.17 11.14
N LYS A 167 -14.02 6.42 12.19
CA LYS A 167 -14.62 5.33 12.97
C LYS A 167 -15.41 4.51 11.95
N LYS A 168 -15.03 3.24 11.73
CA LYS A 168 -15.85 2.32 10.92
C LYS A 168 -17.24 2.27 11.59
N GLY A 169 -18.19 3.03 11.05
CA GLY A 169 -19.60 2.79 11.28
C GLY A 169 -19.88 1.35 10.86
N LYS A 170 -20.65 0.64 11.69
CA LYS A 170 -21.04 -0.76 11.51
C LYS A 170 -21.26 -1.06 10.02
N ALA A 171 -20.53 -2.02 9.48
CA ALA A 171 -20.78 -2.53 8.14
C ALA A 171 -22.25 -2.95 8.09
N GLU A 172 -23.04 -2.32 7.22
CA GLU A 172 -24.35 -2.83 6.85
C GLU A 172 -24.18 -4.29 6.40
N PRO A 173 -25.01 -5.22 6.92
CA PRO A 173 -24.96 -6.61 6.52
C PRO A 173 -25.25 -6.67 5.02
N ARG A 174 -24.30 -7.20 4.25
CA ARG A 174 -24.53 -7.52 2.84
C ARG A 174 -25.72 -8.47 2.77
N GLU A 175 -26.81 -8.01 2.17
CA GLU A 175 -27.93 -8.87 1.80
C GLU A 175 -27.38 -10.11 1.08
N LYS A 176 -27.67 -11.28 1.64
CA LYS A 176 -27.39 -12.54 0.95
C LYS A 176 -28.24 -12.57 -0.32
N PRO A 177 -27.69 -13.01 -1.46
CA PRO A 177 -28.51 -13.26 -2.64
C PRO A 177 -29.55 -14.33 -2.28
N LYS A 178 -30.82 -14.03 -2.56
CA LYS A 178 -31.88 -15.04 -2.52
C LYS A 178 -31.54 -16.10 -3.57
N GLU A 179 -31.53 -17.37 -3.14
CA GLU A 179 -31.50 -18.54 -4.03
C GLU A 179 -32.75 -18.60 -4.90
#